data_AF-A0A2V9JTK7-F1
#
_entry.id   AF-A0A2V9JTK7-F1
#
_cell.length_a   1.000
_cell.length_b   1.000
_cell.length_c   1.000
_cell.angle_alpha   90.00
_cell.angle_beta   90.00
_cell.angle_gamma   90.00
#
_symmetry.space_group_name_H-M   'P 1'
#
loop_
_entity.id
_entity.type
_entity.pdbx_description
1 polymer ?
#
loop_
_entity_poly.entity_id
_entity_poly.type
_entity_poly.pdbx_seq_one_letter_code
_entity_poly.pdbx_strand_id
1 'polypeptide(L)' 'PQDACVELLQHMVKTDPRNRDGEVCVLAINPRGETGAASMLSKYRLKYALWRDGESQLLEAVALY' A
#
# COMPACT_ATOMS: atom_id res chain seq x y z
N PRO A 1 -3.84 8.17 -5.10
CA PRO A 1 -3.19 6.83 -5.09
C PRO A 1 -3.18 6.21 -3.69
N GLN A 2 -2.64 6.92 -2.70
CA GLN A 2 -2.57 6.45 -1.32
C GLN A 2 -3.96 6.13 -0.75
N ASP A 3 -4.90 7.07 -0.85
CA ASP A 3 -6.26 6.86 -0.32
C ASP A 3 -6.96 5.67 -0.98
N ALA A 4 -6.75 5.46 -2.28
CA ALA A 4 -7.30 4.32 -3.00
C ALA A 4 -6.73 2.98 -2.48
N CYS A 5 -5.43 2.93 -2.15
CA CYS A 5 -4.83 1.74 -1.54
C CYS A 5 -5.45 1.45 -0.16
N VAL A 6 -5.60 2.49 0.67
CA VAL A 6 -6.18 2.37 2.01
C VAL A 6 -7.65 1.95 1.93
N GLU A 7 -8.44 2.59 1.08
CA GLU A 7 -9.87 2.30 0.92
C GLU A 7 -10.10 0.88 0.42
N LEU A 8 -9.28 0.37 -0.52
CA LEU A 8 -9.37 -1.01 -0.98
C LEU A 8 -9.12 -2.00 0.16
N LEU A 9 -8.07 -1.80 0.96
CA LEU A 9 -7.77 -2.69 2.08
C LEU A 9 -8.87 -2.63 3.17
N GLN A 10 -9.38 -1.44 3.47
CA GLN A 10 -10.54 -1.30 4.36
C GLN A 10 -11.78 -1.99 3.80
N HIS A 11 -12.03 -1.88 2.50
CA HIS A 11 -13.13 -2.57 1.84
C HIS A 11 -12.98 -4.09 1.91
N MET A 12 -11.76 -4.62 1.72
CA MET A 12 -11.47 -6.06 1.90
C MET A 12 -11.85 -6.52 3.31
N VAL A 13 -11.48 -5.78 4.35
CA VAL A 13 -11.83 -6.11 5.75
C VAL A 13 -13.33 -5.97 6.01
N LYS A 14 -14.00 -4.97 5.42
CA LYS A 14 -15.46 -4.82 5.51
C LYS A 14 -16.19 -6.00 4.85
N THR A 15 -15.66 -6.53 3.76
CA THR A 15 -16.26 -7.64 3.01
C THR A 15 -16.01 -8.99 3.68
N ASP A 16 -14.81 -9.22 4.23
CA ASP A 16 -14.50 -10.37 5.08
C ASP A 16 -13.51 -9.95 6.18
N PRO A 17 -13.93 -9.92 7.46
CA PRO A 17 -13.07 -9.50 8.58
C PRO A 17 -11.76 -10.29 8.71
N ARG A 18 -11.70 -11.53 8.22
CA ARG A 18 -10.47 -12.37 8.24
C ARG A 18 -9.37 -11.79 7.37
N ASN A 19 -9.71 -10.93 6.41
CA ASN A 19 -8.72 -10.27 5.56
C ASN A 19 -7.77 -9.37 6.36
N ARG A 20 -8.14 -8.94 7.57
CA ARG A 20 -7.27 -8.15 8.47
C ARG A 20 -5.94 -8.86 8.76
N ASP A 21 -5.95 -10.19 8.81
CA ASP A 21 -4.77 -11.00 9.11
C ASP A 21 -3.99 -11.40 7.85
N GLY A 22 -4.42 -10.97 6.66
CA GLY A 22 -3.83 -11.34 5.38
C GLY A 22 -2.52 -10.60 5.09
N GLU A 23 -1.56 -11.29 4.47
CA GLU A 23 -0.33 -10.68 3.95
C GLU A 23 -0.59 -10.00 2.59
N VAL A 24 -1.30 -8.87 2.62
CA VAL A 24 -1.72 -8.12 1.42
C VAL A 24 -1.10 -6.73 1.39
N CYS A 25 -0.64 -6.32 0.22
CA CYS A 25 -0.15 -4.98 -0.07
C CYS A 25 -0.71 -4.48 -1.41
N VAL A 26 -1.03 -3.19 -1.47
CA VAL A 26 -1.54 -2.52 -2.67
C VAL A 26 -0.60 -1.37 -3.01
N LEU A 27 -0.07 -1.38 -4.24
CA LEU A 27 0.69 -0.30 -4.85
C LEU A 27 -0.16 0.34 -5.95
N ALA A 28 -0.27 1.66 -5.92
CA ALA A 28 -1.02 2.42 -6.93
C ALA A 28 -0.21 3.60 -7.44
N ILE A 29 -0.39 3.90 -8.71
CA ILE A 29 0.17 5.08 -9.38
C ILE A 29 -0.94 5.77 -10.19
N ASN A 30 -0.91 7.09 -10.29
CA ASN A 30 -1.81 7.83 -11.19
C ASN A 30 -1.06 8.38 -12.41
N PRO A 31 -1.77 8.93 -13.43
CA PRO A 31 -1.14 9.47 -14.63
C PRO A 31 -0.18 10.65 -14.40
N ARG A 32 -0.20 11.27 -13.22
CA ARG A 32 0.77 12.32 -12.83
C ARG A 32 2.04 11.74 -12.19
N GLY A 33 2.14 10.43 -12.04
CA GLY A 33 3.28 9.76 -11.41
C GLY A 33 3.27 9.83 -9.88
N GLU A 34 2.16 10.27 -9.26
CA GLU A 34 2.00 10.17 -7.81
C GLU A 34 1.81 8.71 -7.43
N THR A 35 2.51 8.25 -6.40
CA THR A 35 2.45 6.85 -5.93
C THR A 35 1.76 6.78 -4.58
N GLY A 36 1.20 5.60 -4.28
CA GLY A 36 0.70 5.25 -2.96
C GLY A 36 0.93 3.77 -2.71
N ALA A 37 1.15 3.41 -1.46
CA ALA A 37 1.31 2.03 -1.03
C ALA A 37 0.70 1.83 0.35
N ALA A 38 -0.07 0.75 0.51
CA ALA A 38 -0.63 0.37 1.79
C ALA A 38 -0.55 -1.15 1.97
N SER A 39 -0.33 -1.59 3.21
CA SER A 39 -0.33 -3.01 3.58
C SER A 39 -1.33 -3.28 4.70
N MET A 40 -1.85 -4.50 4.74
CA MET A 40 -2.79 -4.90 5.77
C MET A 40 -2.11 -4.99 7.14
N LEU A 41 -0.98 -5.69 7.21
CA LEU A 41 -0.27 -6.00 8.44
C LEU A 41 0.88 -5.04 8.73
N SER A 42 0.95 -4.55 9.96
CA SER A 42 2.03 -3.72 10.51
C SER A 42 3.27 -4.50 10.94
N LYS A 43 3.15 -5.82 11.14
CA LYS A 43 4.28 -6.69 11.50
C LYS A 43 5.41 -6.63 10.45
N TYR A 44 5.06 -6.34 9.20
CA TYR A 44 5.99 -6.16 8.11
C TYR A 44 5.94 -4.71 7.64
N ARG A 45 6.95 -3.92 7.99
CA ARG A 45 7.18 -2.58 7.41
C ARG A 45 7.61 -2.74 5.95
N LEU A 46 6.63 -2.99 5.09
CA LEU A 46 6.87 -3.33 3.70
C LEU A 46 7.46 -2.13 2.98
N LYS A 47 8.64 -2.33 2.40
CA LYS A 47 9.33 -1.31 1.61
C LYS A 47 9.21 -1.62 0.13
N TYR A 48 9.19 -0.57 -0.69
CA TYR A 48 9.17 -0.68 -2.15
C TYR A 48 10.16 0.31 -2.75
N ALA A 49 10.76 -0.09 -3.87
CA ALA A 49 11.66 0.76 -4.63
C ALA A 49 10.84 1.57 -5.66
N LEU A 50 11.12 2.87 -5.74
CA LEU A 50 10.59 3.76 -6.77
C LEU A 50 11.78 4.33 -7.54
N TRP A 51 11.82 4.06 -8.85
CA TRP A 51 12.73 4.75 -9.76
C TRP A 51 12.00 5.91 -10.43
N ARG A 52 12.48 7.14 -10.25
CA ARG A 52 11.91 8.34 -10.89
C ARG A 52 12.99 9.40 -11.05
N ASP A 53 12.94 10.12 -12.17
CA ASP A 53 13.82 11.27 -12.45
C ASP A 53 15.33 10.92 -12.34
N GLY A 54 15.69 9.68 -12.69
CA GLY A 54 17.08 9.20 -12.61
C GLY A 54 17.55 8.79 -11.22
N GLU A 55 16.65 8.80 -10.23
CA GLU A 55 16.95 8.46 -8.84
C GLU A 55 16.22 7.19 -8.39
N SER A 56 16.89 6.43 -7.52
CA SER A 56 16.29 5.32 -6.79
C SER A 56 15.88 5.76 -5.40
N GLN A 57 14.61 5.60 -5.07
CA GLN A 57 14.05 5.90 -3.75
C GLN A 57 13.55 4.62 -3.10
N LEU A 58 13.86 4.42 -1.82
CA LEU A 58 13.29 3.34 -1.02
C LEU A 58 12.19 3.93 -0.14
N LEU A 59 10.95 3.55 -0.40
CA LEU A 59 9.76 4.06 0.26
C LEU A 59 9.11 2.96 1.12
N GLU A 60 8.28 3.37 2.08
CA GLU A 60 7.57 2.47 3.00
C GLU A 60 6.06 2.54 2.74
N ALA A 61 5.40 1.38 2.72
CA ALA A 61 3.95 1.29 2.62
C ALA A 61 3.29 1.62 3.98
N VAL A 62 2.12 2.25 3.94
CA VAL A 62 1.34 2.52 5.15
C VAL A 62 0.67 1.23 5.63
N ALA A 63 0.99 0.78 6.83
CA ALA A 63 0.29 -0.34 7.45
C ALA A 63 -1.04 0.10 8.09
N LEU A 64 -2.12 -0.64 7.85
CA LEU A 64 -3.45 -0.32 8.37
C LEU A 64 -3.78 -0.97 9.72
N TYR A 65 -3.28 -2.18 9.99
CA TYR A 65 -3.63 -2.98 11.16
C TYR A 65 -2.43 -3.58 11.89
#